data_AF-W6L5B3-F1
#
_entry.id   AF-W6L5B3-F1
#
_cell.length_a   1.000
_cell.length_b   1.000
_cell.length_c   1.000
_cell.angle_alpha   90.00
_cell.angle_beta   90.00
_cell.angle_gamma   90.00
#
_symmetry.space_group_name_H-M   'P 1'
#
loop_
_entity.id
_entity.type
_entity.pdbx_description
1 polymer ?
#
loop_
_entity_poly.entity_id
_entity_poly.type
_entity_poly.pdbx_seq_one_letter_code
_entity_poly.pdbx_strand_id
1 'polypeptide(L)'
;MPSRADHGDLMVRLRAVRSHVAQLHFALLGKARILRLLMLLPPSSPAFSSSSGETARYHAALTGLRGGLARLAGARGAVDTARVNLVAGVAARLVSRCNVMDYINNVQTQMALVLFPTSLIPGVWTMNVMVPWRSGPTLTPFFSIVAITLSILLLGLSYPLYKYYTYKPPGALVPSFD
;
A
#
# COMPACT_ATOMS: atom_id res chain seq x y z
N MET A 1 -4.32 -17.11 -1.60
CA MET A 1 -3.76 -15.78 -1.29
C MET A 1 -3.57 -15.65 0.22
N PRO A 2 -2.52 -14.97 0.73
CA PRO A 2 -2.38 -14.77 2.16
C PRO A 2 -3.54 -13.90 2.66
N SER A 3 -4.23 -14.36 3.70
CA SER A 3 -5.40 -13.69 4.27
C SER A 3 -4.98 -12.36 4.91
N ARG A 4 -5.92 -11.40 5.05
CA ARG A 4 -5.67 -10.15 5.80
C ARG A 4 -5.17 -10.43 7.23
N ALA A 5 -5.63 -11.53 7.82
CA ALA A 5 -5.20 -11.98 9.14
C ALA A 5 -3.73 -12.44 9.12
N ASP A 6 -3.30 -13.15 8.07
CA ASP A 6 -1.92 -13.63 7.93
C ASP A 6 -0.94 -12.45 7.81
N HIS A 7 -1.35 -11.38 7.13
CA HIS A 7 -0.53 -10.18 6.99
C HIS A 7 -0.38 -9.42 8.31
N GLY A 8 -1.47 -9.31 9.08
CA GLY A 8 -1.45 -8.73 10.42
C GLY A 8 -0.56 -9.52 11.37
N ASP A 9 -0.70 -10.85 11.40
CA ASP A 9 0.13 -11.74 12.21
C ASP A 9 1.62 -11.64 11.82
N LEU A 10 1.92 -11.64 10.51
CA LEU A 10 3.30 -11.51 10.05
C LEU A 10 3.95 -10.18 10.46
N MET A 11 3.20 -9.07 10.44
CA MET A 11 3.69 -7.77 10.92
C MET A 11 3.93 -7.76 12.43
N VAL A 12 3.09 -8.45 13.21
CA VAL A 12 3.27 -8.61 14.66
C VAL A 12 4.53 -9.44 14.96
N ARG A 13 4.71 -10.57 14.27
CA ARG A 13 5.90 -11.42 14.39
C ARG A 13 7.17 -10.67 14.00
N LEU A 14 7.14 -9.91 12.91
CA LEU A 14 8.27 -9.09 12.46
C LEU A 14 8.64 -8.04 13.51
N ARG A 15 7.65 -7.40 14.14
CA ARG A 15 7.88 -6.43 15.21
C ARG A 15 8.50 -7.09 16.45
N ALA A 16 8.02 -8.28 16.84
CA ALA A 16 8.55 -9.06 17.95
C ALA A 16 10.01 -9.51 17.72
N VAL A 17 10.31 -9.99 16.51
CA VAL A 17 11.68 -10.35 16.10
C VAL A 17 12.59 -9.13 16.16
N ARG A 18 12.15 -7.98 15.65
CA ARG A 18 12.94 -6.73 15.70
C ARG A 18 13.23 -6.30 17.13
N SER A 19 12.25 -6.37 18.04
CA SER A 19 12.48 -6.05 19.45
C SER A 19 13.45 -7.04 20.12
N HIS A 20 13.33 -8.33 19.82
CA HIS A 20 14.20 -9.35 20.38
C HIS A 20 15.64 -9.21 19.88
N VAL A 21 15.82 -8.95 18.58
CA VAL A 21 17.12 -8.65 17.96
C VAL A 21 17.75 -7.41 18.57
N ALA A 22 16.97 -6.34 18.81
CA ALA A 22 17.47 -5.14 19.45
C ALA A 22 17.92 -5.41 20.90
N GLN A 23 17.12 -6.13 21.69
CA GLN A 23 17.44 -6.52 23.06
C GLN A 23 18.72 -7.38 23.12
N LEU A 24 18.83 -8.38 22.25
CA LEU A 24 20.03 -9.22 22.11
C LEU A 24 21.26 -8.38 21.76
N HIS A 25 21.11 -7.42 20.84
CA HIS A 25 22.20 -6.54 20.44
C HIS A 25 22.70 -5.69 21.62
N PHE A 26 21.81 -5.06 22.37
CA PHE A 26 22.18 -4.29 23.56
C PHE A 26 22.81 -5.17 24.65
N ALA A 27 22.27 -6.36 24.90
CA ALA A 27 22.81 -7.31 25.87
C ALA A 27 24.21 -7.80 25.48
N LEU A 28 24.44 -8.10 24.20
CA LEU A 28 25.75 -8.49 23.68
C LEU A 28 26.75 -7.34 23.74
N LEU A 29 26.34 -6.11 23.38
CA LEU A 29 27.20 -4.93 23.52
C LEU A 29 27.60 -4.67 24.98
N GLY A 30 26.66 -4.84 25.92
CA GLY A 30 26.92 -4.75 27.36
C GLY A 30 27.97 -5.78 27.80
N LYS A 31 27.77 -7.05 27.44
CA LYS A 31 28.72 -8.14 27.74
C LYS A 31 30.09 -7.90 27.10
N ALA A 32 30.14 -7.44 25.85
CA ALA A 32 31.39 -7.10 25.16
C ALA A 32 32.14 -5.96 25.86
N ARG A 33 31.43 -4.95 26.37
CA ARG A 33 32.01 -3.82 27.11
C ARG A 33 32.58 -4.26 28.44
N ILE A 34 31.87 -5.11 29.18
CA ILE A 34 32.34 -5.68 30.45
C ILE A 34 33.58 -6.55 30.24
N LEU A 35 33.59 -7.42 29.23
CA LEU A 35 34.77 -8.23 28.87
C LEU A 35 35.97 -7.37 28.48
N ARG A 36 35.76 -6.28 27.73
CA ARG A 36 36.83 -5.32 27.39
C ARG A 36 37.36 -4.61 28.62
N LEU A 37 36.49 -4.21 29.54
CA LEU A 37 36.89 -3.58 30.81
C LEU A 37 37.67 -4.56 31.69
N LEU A 38 37.28 -5.85 31.73
CA LEU A 38 38.02 -6.90 32.42
C LEU A 38 39.42 -7.11 31.82
N MET A 39 39.56 -7.00 30.50
CA MET A 39 40.85 -7.11 29.80
C MET A 39 41.74 -5.87 29.92
N LEU A 40 41.16 -4.68 30.14
CA LEU A 40 41.89 -3.42 30.31
C LEU A 40 42.21 -3.07 31.77
N LEU A 41 41.66 -3.82 32.74
CA LEU A 41 41.88 -3.55 34.16
C LEU A 41 43.32 -3.93 34.54
N PRO A 42 44.10 -3.04 35.20
CA PRO A 42 45.51 -3.29 35.48
C PRO A 42 45.69 -4.47 36.45
N PRO A 43 46.78 -5.25 36.33
CA PRO A 43 47.05 -6.47 37.10
C PRO A 43 47.35 -6.23 38.60
N SER A 44 47.21 -5.00 39.09
CA SER A 44 47.51 -4.61 40.47
C SER A 44 46.34 -4.82 41.44
N SER A 45 45.18 -5.30 40.97
CA SER A 45 44.05 -5.63 41.85
C SER A 45 44.14 -7.10 42.30
N PRO A 46 44.23 -7.38 43.62
CA PRO A 46 44.45 -8.74 44.15
C PRO A 46 43.27 -9.70 43.94
N ALA A 47 42.18 -9.25 43.32
CA ALA A 47 40.98 -10.06 43.07
C ALA A 47 41.06 -10.93 41.78
N PHE A 48 42.05 -10.71 40.90
CA PHE A 48 42.21 -11.46 39.65
C PHE A 48 43.67 -11.89 39.46
N SER A 49 44.06 -13.04 40.00
CA SER A 49 45.33 -13.68 39.64
C SER A 49 45.20 -14.31 38.25
N SER A 50 45.48 -13.54 37.20
CA SER A 50 45.36 -14.01 35.83
C SER A 50 46.38 -15.11 35.52
N SER A 51 45.95 -16.37 35.50
CA SER A 51 46.70 -17.40 34.79
C SER A 51 46.61 -17.12 33.29
N SER A 52 47.69 -17.37 32.54
CA SER A 52 47.72 -17.19 31.07
C SER A 52 46.64 -17.99 30.32
N GLY A 53 46.08 -19.02 30.96
CA GLY A 53 44.95 -19.80 30.44
C GLY A 53 43.59 -19.10 30.54
N GLU A 54 43.39 -18.21 31.51
CA GLU A 54 42.11 -17.51 31.70
C GLU A 54 41.95 -16.35 30.71
N THR A 55 43.02 -15.60 30.43
CA THR A 55 43.01 -14.53 29.43
C THR A 55 42.75 -15.07 28.02
N ALA A 56 43.26 -16.26 27.68
CA ALA A 56 42.96 -16.96 26.44
C ALA A 56 41.46 -17.34 26.32
N ARG A 57 40.84 -17.78 27.43
CA ARG A 57 39.40 -18.09 27.48
C ARG A 57 38.53 -16.85 27.30
N TYR A 58 38.90 -15.72 27.91
CA TYR A 58 38.22 -14.45 27.70
C TYR A 58 38.35 -13.94 26.25
N HIS A 59 39.51 -14.13 25.61
CA HIS A 59 39.69 -13.81 24.20
C HIS A 59 38.82 -14.67 23.29
N ALA A 60 38.74 -15.99 23.54
CA ALA A 60 37.87 -16.90 22.79
C ALA A 60 36.37 -16.56 22.99
N ALA A 61 35.97 -16.17 24.20
CA ALA A 61 34.60 -15.72 24.48
C ALA A 61 34.29 -14.41 23.72
N LEU A 62 35.22 -13.45 23.68
CA LEU A 62 35.05 -12.18 22.97
C LEU A 62 34.94 -12.37 21.44
N THR A 63 35.74 -13.28 20.86
CA THR A 63 35.67 -13.58 19.41
C THR A 63 34.36 -14.28 19.05
N GLY A 64 33.89 -15.22 19.88
CA GLY A 64 32.56 -15.84 19.73
C GLY A 64 31.43 -14.80 19.81
N LEU A 65 31.54 -13.85 20.74
CA LEU A 65 30.55 -12.80 20.94
C LEU A 65 30.50 -11.80 19.76
N ARG A 66 31.67 -11.47 19.18
CA ARG A 66 31.78 -10.69 17.93
C ARG A 66 31.16 -11.42 16.73
N GLY A 67 31.39 -12.72 16.61
CA GLY A 67 30.76 -13.55 15.58
C GLY A 67 29.23 -13.56 15.70
N GLY A 68 28.71 -13.66 16.92
CA GLY A 68 27.28 -13.52 17.21
C GLY A 68 26.74 -12.15 16.82
N LEU A 69 27.48 -11.07 17.10
CA LEU A 69 27.09 -9.71 16.72
C LEU A 69 27.02 -9.52 15.20
N ALA A 70 27.97 -10.09 14.45
CA ALA A 70 27.98 -10.05 12.98
C ALA A 70 26.79 -10.81 12.38
N ARG A 71 26.47 -11.99 12.93
CA ARG A 71 25.28 -12.76 12.54
C ARG A 71 23.98 -12.00 12.83
N LEU A 72 23.92 -11.32 13.98
CA LEU A 72 22.77 -10.50 14.37
C LEU A 72 22.58 -9.28 13.46
N ALA A 73 23.67 -8.64 13.03
CA ALA A 73 23.63 -7.55 12.06
C ALA A 73 23.11 -8.04 10.70
N GLY A 74 23.55 -9.21 10.23
CA GLY A 74 23.02 -9.86 9.02
C GLY A 74 21.53 -10.19 9.14
N ALA A 75 21.10 -10.75 10.28
CA ALA A 75 19.69 -11.04 10.54
C ALA A 75 18.82 -9.77 10.55
N ARG A 76 19.32 -8.67 11.13
CA ARG A 76 18.63 -7.37 11.12
C ARG A 76 18.48 -6.84 9.69
N GLY A 77 19.53 -6.92 8.87
CA GLY A 77 19.46 -6.56 7.45
C GLY A 77 18.40 -7.36 6.70
N ALA A 78 18.36 -8.68 6.89
CA ALA A 78 17.34 -9.54 6.27
C ALA A 78 15.91 -9.17 6.70
N VAL A 79 15.70 -8.86 7.98
CA VAL A 79 14.39 -8.40 8.50
C VAL A 79 13.98 -7.06 7.90
N ASP A 80 14.91 -6.11 7.77
CA ASP A 80 14.65 -4.81 7.15
C ASP A 80 14.33 -4.93 5.65
N THR A 81 15.05 -5.78 4.91
CA THR A 81 14.72 -6.08 3.50
C THR A 81 13.35 -6.74 3.36
N ALA A 82 13.04 -7.73 4.21
CA ALA A 82 11.72 -8.38 4.23
C ALA A 82 10.60 -7.37 4.50
N ARG A 83 10.81 -6.42 5.41
CA ARG A 83 9.88 -5.34 5.71
C ARG A 83 9.62 -4.46 4.49
N VAL A 84 10.68 -4.00 3.82
CA VAL A 84 10.56 -3.12 2.64
C VAL A 84 9.83 -3.84 1.52
N ASN A 85 10.16 -5.11 1.24
CA ASN A 85 9.49 -5.92 0.23
C ASN A 85 8.00 -6.10 0.53
N LEU A 86 7.64 -6.33 1.79
CA LEU A 86 6.26 -6.46 2.21
C LEU A 86 5.48 -5.15 1.99
N VAL A 87 6.03 -4.02 2.41
CA VAL A 87 5.41 -2.70 2.23
C VAL A 87 5.27 -2.38 0.74
N ALA A 88 6.30 -2.63 -0.06
CA ALA A 88 6.26 -2.44 -1.51
C ALA A 88 5.17 -3.32 -2.17
N GLY A 89 5.03 -4.58 -1.74
CA GLY A 89 3.98 -5.47 -2.24
C GLY A 89 2.56 -5.05 -1.83
N VAL A 90 2.37 -4.41 -0.67
CA VAL A 90 1.08 -3.82 -0.28
C VAL A 90 0.81 -2.54 -1.09
N ALA A 91 1.81 -1.67 -1.24
CA ALA A 91 1.70 -0.44 -2.01
C ALA A 91 1.36 -0.73 -3.48
N ALA A 92 2.02 -1.70 -4.11
CA ALA A 92 1.75 -2.11 -5.49
C ALA A 92 0.30 -2.58 -5.68
N ARG A 93 -0.24 -3.36 -4.73
CA ARG A 93 -1.64 -3.79 -4.74
C ARG A 93 -2.61 -2.63 -4.55
N LEU A 94 -2.29 -1.70 -3.65
CA LEU A 94 -3.09 -0.49 -3.46
C LEU A 94 -3.11 0.36 -4.72
N VAL A 95 -1.96 0.61 -5.33
CA VAL A 95 -1.84 1.36 -6.59
C VAL A 95 -2.65 0.71 -7.71
N SER A 96 -2.59 -0.63 -7.83
CA SER A 96 -3.42 -1.35 -8.80
C SER A 96 -4.92 -1.16 -8.55
N ARG A 97 -5.36 -1.21 -7.29
CA ARG A 97 -6.77 -0.95 -6.91
C ARG A 97 -7.17 0.51 -7.17
N CYS A 98 -6.32 1.47 -6.85
CA CYS A 98 -6.55 2.88 -7.14
C CYS A 98 -6.69 3.10 -8.65
N ASN A 99 -5.83 2.50 -9.47
CA ASN A 99 -5.91 2.62 -10.92
C ASN A 99 -7.25 2.11 -11.49
N VAL A 100 -7.77 0.99 -10.97
CA VAL A 100 -9.10 0.49 -11.37
C VAL A 100 -10.20 1.45 -10.94
N MET A 101 -10.12 1.98 -9.72
CA MET A 101 -11.12 2.91 -9.20
C MET A 101 -11.11 4.24 -9.97
N ASP A 102 -9.93 4.77 -10.28
CA ASP A 102 -9.76 5.98 -11.09
C ASP A 102 -10.36 5.79 -12.49
N TYR A 103 -10.18 4.60 -13.07
CA TYR A 103 -10.82 4.26 -14.34
C TYR A 103 -12.34 4.27 -14.25
N ILE A 104 -12.92 3.58 -13.26
CA ILE A 104 -14.38 3.54 -13.04
C ILE A 104 -14.92 4.96 -12.80
N ASN A 105 -14.22 5.74 -11.98
CA ASN A 105 -14.60 7.12 -11.66
C ASN A 105 -14.57 8.03 -12.89
N ASN A 106 -13.57 7.85 -13.76
CA ASN A 106 -13.50 8.57 -15.03
C ASN A 106 -14.68 8.21 -15.95
N VAL A 107 -15.02 6.93 -16.09
CA VAL A 107 -16.18 6.49 -16.88
C VAL A 107 -17.48 7.07 -16.31
N GLN A 108 -17.66 7.02 -14.98
CA GLN A 108 -18.83 7.60 -14.31
C GLN A 108 -18.92 9.11 -14.52
N THR A 109 -17.80 9.82 -14.45
CA THR A 109 -17.75 11.27 -14.71
C THR A 109 -18.16 11.58 -16.16
N GLN A 110 -17.69 10.80 -17.13
CA GLN A 110 -18.09 10.95 -18.54
C GLN A 110 -19.60 10.70 -18.72
N MET A 111 -20.17 9.69 -18.06
CA MET A 111 -21.62 9.46 -18.07
C MET A 111 -22.40 10.63 -17.46
N ALA A 112 -21.92 11.18 -16.33
CA ALA A 112 -22.56 12.32 -15.68
C ALA A 112 -22.57 13.57 -16.56
N LEU A 113 -21.50 13.84 -17.31
CA LEU A 113 -21.42 14.96 -18.25
C LEU A 113 -22.45 14.88 -19.38
N VAL A 114 -22.83 13.67 -19.80
CA VAL A 114 -23.88 13.45 -20.81
C VAL A 114 -25.28 13.51 -20.19
N LEU A 115 -25.44 12.97 -18.98
CA LEU A 115 -26.74 12.94 -18.27
C LEU A 115 -27.19 14.32 -17.79
N PHE A 116 -26.25 15.21 -17.47
CA PHE A 116 -26.56 16.55 -16.99
C PHE A 116 -27.40 17.38 -17.98
N PRO A 117 -26.96 17.64 -19.22
CA PRO A 117 -27.76 18.41 -20.18
C PRO A 117 -29.02 17.68 -20.63
N THR A 118 -28.99 16.35 -20.72
CA THR A 118 -30.16 15.54 -21.15
C THR A 118 -31.29 15.54 -20.13
N SER A 119 -30.99 15.73 -18.84
CA SER A 119 -32.01 15.96 -17.80
C SER A 119 -32.48 17.42 -17.73
N LEU A 120 -31.58 18.37 -18.00
CA LEU A 120 -31.88 19.79 -17.92
C LEU A 120 -32.79 20.28 -19.04
N ILE A 121 -32.57 19.81 -20.28
CA ILE A 121 -33.36 20.25 -21.45
C ILE A 121 -34.85 19.96 -21.23
N PRO A 122 -35.33 18.73 -21.00
CA PRO A 122 -36.75 18.51 -20.73
C PRO A 122 -37.22 19.25 -19.47
N GLY A 123 -36.36 19.35 -18.44
CA GLY A 123 -36.65 20.05 -17.20
C GLY A 123 -37.13 21.48 -17.42
N VAL A 124 -36.47 22.26 -18.27
CA VAL A 124 -36.86 23.65 -18.58
C VAL A 124 -38.27 23.74 -19.18
N TRP A 125 -38.69 22.77 -20.00
CA TRP A 125 -40.03 22.73 -20.59
C TRP A 125 -41.11 22.19 -19.66
N THR A 126 -40.73 21.52 -18.56
CA THR A 126 -41.67 21.13 -17.50
C THR A 126 -41.91 22.21 -16.46
N MET A 127 -41.06 23.24 -16.41
CA MET A 127 -41.23 24.36 -15.50
C MET A 127 -42.42 25.23 -15.93
N ASN A 128 -43.18 25.76 -14.96
CA ASN A 128 -44.33 26.63 -15.22
C ASN A 128 -43.91 28.07 -15.61
N VAL A 129 -43.02 28.18 -16.59
CA VAL A 129 -42.52 29.43 -17.16
C VAL A 129 -42.90 29.50 -18.63
N MET A 130 -42.82 30.70 -19.21
CA MET A 130 -43.14 30.89 -20.63
C MET A 130 -42.00 30.32 -21.49
N VAL A 131 -42.22 29.13 -22.04
CA VAL A 131 -41.30 28.46 -22.97
C VAL A 131 -41.72 28.70 -24.44
N PRO A 132 -40.77 28.71 -25.39
CA PRO A 132 -41.09 28.75 -26.81
C PRO A 132 -41.99 27.57 -27.21
N TRP A 133 -42.85 27.76 -28.21
CA TRP A 133 -43.83 26.78 -28.70
C TRP A 133 -45.00 26.42 -27.77
N ARG A 134 -45.26 27.21 -26.72
CA ARG A 134 -46.39 27.01 -25.79
C ARG A 134 -47.79 27.11 -26.44
N SER A 135 -47.96 27.97 -27.44
CA SER A 135 -49.28 28.39 -27.96
C SER A 135 -49.66 27.79 -29.32
N GLY A 136 -48.93 26.76 -29.79
CA GLY A 136 -49.22 26.11 -31.08
C GLY A 136 -50.21 24.95 -30.95
N PRO A 137 -51.15 24.75 -31.90
CA PRO A 137 -52.09 23.63 -31.90
C PRO A 137 -51.45 22.28 -32.31
N THR A 138 -50.12 22.19 -32.37
CA THR A 138 -49.39 21.04 -32.93
C THR A 138 -48.51 20.36 -31.89
N LEU A 139 -48.45 19.02 -31.92
CA LEU A 139 -47.56 18.18 -31.09
C LEU A 139 -46.13 18.07 -31.64
N THR A 140 -45.85 18.67 -32.80
CA THR A 140 -44.54 18.71 -33.45
C THR A 140 -43.37 19.19 -32.56
N PRO A 141 -43.49 20.25 -31.74
CA PRO A 141 -42.38 20.68 -30.85
C PRO A 141 -42.09 19.68 -29.73
N PHE A 142 -43.07 18.89 -29.29
CA PHE A 142 -42.84 17.86 -28.27
C PHE A 142 -41.94 16.75 -28.82
N PHE A 143 -42.27 16.23 -30.00
CA PHE A 143 -41.48 15.17 -30.64
C PHE A 143 -40.09 15.65 -31.06
N SER A 144 -39.91 16.92 -31.45
CA SER A 144 -38.59 17.44 -31.81
C SER A 144 -37.67 17.54 -30.59
N ILE A 145 -38.15 18.02 -29.44
CA ILE A 145 -37.36 18.11 -28.20
C ILE A 145 -36.99 16.70 -27.70
N VAL A 146 -37.94 15.76 -27.73
CA VAL A 146 -37.67 14.35 -27.38
C VAL A 146 -36.64 13.74 -28.33
N ALA A 147 -36.77 13.95 -29.64
CA ALA A 147 -35.84 13.41 -30.61
C ALA A 147 -34.42 13.97 -30.42
N ILE A 148 -34.27 15.28 -30.19
CA ILE A 148 -32.98 15.93 -29.96
C ILE A 148 -32.35 15.43 -28.66
N THR A 149 -33.09 15.40 -27.55
CA THR A 149 -32.58 14.95 -26.25
C THR A 149 -32.20 13.48 -26.25
N LEU A 150 -33.01 12.61 -26.88
CA LEU A 150 -32.72 11.20 -27.06
C LEU A 150 -31.47 10.99 -27.94
N SER A 151 -31.31 11.77 -29.01
CA SER A 151 -30.15 11.68 -29.90
C SER A 151 -28.86 12.03 -29.17
N ILE A 152 -28.87 13.10 -28.36
CA ILE A 152 -27.72 13.50 -27.52
C ILE A 152 -27.40 12.42 -26.50
N LEU A 153 -28.41 11.82 -25.87
CA LEU A 153 -28.22 10.72 -24.92
C LEU A 153 -27.56 9.51 -25.59
N LEU A 154 -28.10 9.03 -26.71
CA LEU A 154 -27.60 7.84 -27.39
C LEU A 154 -26.18 8.03 -27.92
N LEU A 155 -25.93 9.16 -28.60
CA LEU A 155 -24.60 9.50 -29.11
C LEU A 155 -23.59 9.68 -27.96
N GLY A 156 -23.96 10.43 -26.93
CA GLY A 156 -23.10 10.72 -25.80
C GLY A 156 -22.79 9.51 -24.92
N LEU A 157 -23.75 8.59 -24.74
CA LEU A 157 -23.59 7.41 -23.88
C LEU A 157 -22.88 6.25 -24.60
N SER A 158 -22.90 6.23 -25.93
CA SER A 158 -22.27 5.17 -26.74
C SER A 158 -20.77 4.99 -26.43
N TYR A 159 -20.02 6.09 -26.34
CA TYR A 159 -18.59 6.10 -26.06
C TYR A 159 -18.23 5.61 -24.64
N PRO A 160 -18.78 6.17 -23.55
CA PRO A 160 -18.46 5.69 -22.20
C PRO A 160 -18.93 4.26 -21.96
N LEU A 161 -20.05 3.82 -22.55
CA LEU A 161 -20.49 2.41 -22.49
C LEU A 161 -19.52 1.49 -23.23
N TYR A 162 -19.12 1.84 -24.46
CA TYR A 162 -18.12 1.08 -25.20
C TYR A 162 -16.81 0.95 -24.41
N LYS A 163 -16.36 2.06 -23.83
CA LYS A 163 -15.15 2.10 -23.00
C LYS A 163 -15.29 1.18 -21.79
N TYR A 164 -16.42 1.25 -21.08
CA TYR A 164 -16.72 0.41 -19.91
C TYR A 164 -16.68 -1.09 -20.23
N TYR A 165 -17.36 -1.52 -21.30
CA TYR A 165 -17.40 -2.94 -21.70
C TYR A 165 -16.07 -3.45 -22.25
N THR A 166 -15.25 -2.57 -22.83
CA THR A 166 -13.95 -2.93 -23.41
C THR A 166 -12.82 -2.89 -22.38
N TYR A 167 -13.11 -2.52 -21.12
CA TYR A 167 -12.09 -2.45 -20.09
C TYR A 167 -11.48 -3.82 -19.79
N LYS A 168 -10.20 -3.99 -20.15
CA LYS A 168 -9.37 -5.08 -19.65
C LYS A 168 -8.47 -4.53 -18.55
N PRO A 169 -8.56 -5.03 -17.31
CA PRO A 169 -7.63 -4.61 -16.27
C PRO A 169 -6.20 -4.98 -16.70
N PRO A 170 -5.19 -4.16 -16.37
CA PRO A 170 -3.80 -4.49 -16.69
C PRO A 170 -3.40 -5.76 -15.95
N GLY A 171 -3.29 -6.87 -16.70
CA GLY A 171 -3.02 -8.22 -16.17
C GLY A 171 -1.65 -8.41 -15.53
N ALA A 172 -0.80 -7.37 -15.48
CA ALA A 172 0.57 -7.47 -15.01
C ALA A 172 0.73 -7.40 -13.48
N LEU A 173 -0.29 -6.97 -12.71
CA LEU A 173 -0.18 -6.82 -11.24
C LEU A 173 -1.37 -7.36 -10.43
N VAL A 174 -2.40 -7.88 -11.09
CA VAL A 174 -3.61 -8.38 -10.43
C VAL A 174 -3.63 -9.90 -10.57
N PRO A 175 -3.39 -10.68 -9.50
CA PRO A 175 -3.79 -12.08 -9.56
C PRO A 175 -5.30 -12.13 -9.79
N SER A 176 -5.71 -12.94 -10.78
CA SER A 176 -7.11 -13.13 -11.14
C SER A 176 -7.95 -13.41 -9.89
N PHE A 177 -9.08 -12.73 -9.78
CA PHE A 177 -10.10 -13.06 -8.79
C PHE A 177 -10.89 -14.26 -9.30
N ASP A 178 -10.24 -15.42 -9.27
CA ASP A 178 -10.91 -16.72 -9.17
C ASP A 178 -10.71 -17.26 -7.74
#